data_AF-A0AAE0NGJ0-F1
#
_entry.id   AF-A0AAE0NGJ0-F1
#
_cell.length_a   1.000
_cell.length_b   1.000
_cell.length_c   1.000
_cell.angle_alpha   90.00
_cell.angle_beta   90.00
_cell.angle_gamma   90.00
#
_symmetry.space_group_name_H-M   'P 1'
#
loop_
_entity.id
_entity.type
_entity.pdbx_description
1 polymer ?
#
loop_
_entity_poly.entity_id
_entity_poly.type
_entity_poly.pdbx_seq_one_letter_code
_entity_poly.pdbx_strand_id
1 'polypeptide(L)'
;MPRVWLPWVVTPAIFLPNDAILVPLLFGLILATLFLVSLVCVRLVTICLTWWLLPLKPSSFLPPSSLSSKENMAQKIEMGNDAAASQPPRPLRVFTMLENNPDVMNALARRLGVSEELAFYDVYSLYDEEMMALVPRPVYALLVTIPMNPAWRQDRNTEDAGHEWYRGSGPDEPVLWLQQTVIHGCGLIGLLHCVANGVPAEMIVPGSVLADFVDKATPLGMADRAQLLNDTDTLHDASEAVSALGDSRVLGEEEDSPHHFVALVKGRDGNLWELEGARKGPLNRGSLGEDEDAFSERALELGIRRLVEIQRQSGGDLPFSCIALARA
;
A
#
# COMPACT_ATOMS: atom_id res chain seq x y z
N MET A 1 -1.88 39.94 -41.80
CA MET A 1 -1.84 41.17 -40.97
C MET A 1 -2.98 41.10 -39.95
N PRO A 2 -2.68 41.38 -38.66
CA PRO A 2 -3.57 41.08 -37.55
C PRO A 2 -4.60 42.19 -37.33
N ARG A 3 -5.77 41.84 -36.78
CA ARG A 3 -6.65 42.81 -36.12
C ARG A 3 -7.04 42.32 -34.74
N VAL A 4 -6.48 43.04 -33.78
CA VAL A 4 -6.74 43.10 -32.35
C VAL A 4 -8.21 43.38 -32.07
N TRP A 5 -8.79 42.75 -31.03
CA TRP A 5 -9.80 43.37 -30.17
C TRP A 5 -9.63 42.91 -28.71
N LEU A 6 -9.59 43.91 -27.83
CA LEU A 6 -9.46 43.88 -26.37
C LEU A 6 -10.81 43.56 -25.67
N PRO A 7 -10.81 43.24 -24.37
CA PRO A 7 -11.91 42.59 -23.66
C PRO A 7 -12.94 43.57 -23.11
N TRP A 8 -14.19 43.11 -23.01
CA TRP A 8 -15.24 43.78 -22.24
C TRP A 8 -15.33 43.15 -20.84
N VAL A 9 -15.04 43.98 -19.85
CA VAL A 9 -15.26 43.77 -18.43
C VAL A 9 -16.71 44.16 -18.12
N VAL A 10 -17.44 43.28 -17.43
CA VAL A 10 -18.70 43.62 -16.75
C VAL A 10 -18.55 43.17 -15.30
N THR A 11 -18.42 44.14 -14.41
CA THR A 11 -18.55 43.98 -12.95
C THR A 11 -20.01 44.20 -12.54
N PRO A 12 -20.54 43.42 -11.59
CA PRO A 12 -21.65 43.86 -10.76
C PRO A 12 -21.11 44.45 -9.45
N ALA A 13 -21.58 45.65 -9.11
CA ALA A 13 -21.39 46.28 -7.83
C ALA A 13 -22.24 45.58 -6.75
N ILE A 14 -21.62 45.18 -5.65
CA ILE A 14 -22.30 44.74 -4.43
C ILE A 14 -22.12 45.82 -3.37
N PHE A 15 -23.24 46.36 -2.92
CA PHE A 15 -23.38 47.23 -1.76
C PHE A 15 -23.03 46.45 -0.48
N LEU A 16 -22.16 47.01 0.37
CA LEU A 16 -21.95 46.57 1.75
C LEU A 16 -22.34 47.70 2.70
N PRO A 17 -23.13 47.45 3.76
CA PRO A 17 -23.36 48.41 4.82
C PRO A 17 -22.19 48.45 5.82
N ASN A 18 -21.93 49.66 6.32
CA ASN A 18 -21.05 49.99 7.43
C ASN A 18 -21.45 49.22 8.70
N ASP A 19 -20.51 48.50 9.30
CA ASP A 19 -20.45 48.31 10.75
C ASP A 19 -18.98 48.18 11.19
N ALA A 20 -18.41 49.33 11.55
CA ALA A 20 -17.13 49.44 12.22
C ALA A 20 -17.35 49.23 13.72
N ILE A 21 -16.88 48.11 14.28
CA ILE A 21 -16.51 47.94 15.71
C ILE A 21 -15.72 46.62 15.99
N LEU A 22 -15.62 45.65 15.06
CA LEU A 22 -14.97 44.35 15.36
C LEU A 22 -13.45 44.23 15.10
N VAL A 23 -12.80 45.25 14.51
CA VAL A 23 -11.38 45.17 14.12
C VAL A 23 -10.35 45.36 15.27
N PRO A 24 -10.60 46.13 16.36
CA PRO A 24 -9.59 46.31 17.40
C PRO A 24 -9.48 45.15 18.42
N LEU A 25 -10.48 44.26 18.50
CA LEU A 25 -10.47 43.12 19.43
C LEU A 25 -9.67 41.91 18.92
N LEU A 26 -9.61 41.69 17.59
CA LEU A 26 -8.80 40.61 17.01
C LEU A 26 -7.29 40.90 17.02
N PHE A 27 -6.88 42.16 16.87
CA PHE A 27 -5.46 42.53 16.92
C PHE A 27 -4.84 42.35 18.31
N GLY A 28 -5.62 42.58 19.38
CA GLY A 28 -5.16 42.38 20.76
C GLY A 28 -4.89 40.90 21.10
N LEU A 29 -5.70 39.97 20.58
CA LEU A 29 -5.53 38.53 20.81
C LEU A 29 -4.30 37.95 20.10
N ILE A 30 -3.97 38.47 18.90
CA ILE A 30 -2.82 38.03 18.11
C ILE A 30 -1.50 38.52 18.73
N LEU A 31 -1.45 39.74 19.27
CA LEU A 31 -0.26 40.21 19.99
C LEU A 31 -0.02 39.47 21.31
N ALA A 32 -1.08 39.11 22.05
CA ALA A 32 -0.96 38.37 23.30
C ALA A 32 -0.46 36.92 23.09
N THR A 33 -0.87 36.27 22.00
CA THR A 33 -0.42 34.91 21.64
C THR A 33 1.03 34.91 21.14
N LEU A 34 1.46 35.90 20.36
CA LEU A 34 2.86 36.06 19.95
C LEU A 34 3.80 36.32 21.14
N PHE A 35 3.36 37.06 22.17
CA PHE A 35 4.14 37.31 23.38
C PHE A 35 4.31 36.04 24.24
N LEU A 36 3.27 35.19 24.32
CA LEU A 36 3.32 33.92 25.05
C LEU A 36 4.28 32.92 24.37
N VAL A 37 4.25 32.81 23.04
CA VAL A 37 5.13 31.93 22.27
C VAL A 37 6.61 32.33 22.43
N SER A 38 6.88 33.64 22.49
CA SER A 38 8.23 34.15 22.75
C SER A 38 8.75 33.79 24.15
N LEU A 39 7.92 33.91 25.20
CA LEU A 39 8.31 33.53 26.56
C LEU A 39 8.57 32.01 26.71
N VAL A 40 7.79 31.17 26.02
CA VAL A 40 7.98 29.70 26.02
C VAL A 40 9.28 29.32 25.30
N CYS A 41 9.60 29.97 24.17
CA CYS A 41 10.87 29.77 23.46
C CYS A 41 12.08 30.16 24.32
N VAL A 42 12.03 31.29 25.03
CA VAL A 42 13.13 31.72 25.91
C VAL A 42 13.33 30.74 27.08
N ARG A 43 12.25 30.20 27.66
CA ARG A 43 12.34 29.16 28.71
C ARG A 43 12.94 27.85 28.19
N LEU A 44 12.57 27.39 27.00
CA LEU A 44 13.11 26.15 26.41
C LEU A 44 14.60 26.28 26.06
N VAL A 45 15.04 27.43 25.54
CA VAL A 45 16.46 27.68 25.25
C VAL A 45 17.30 27.71 26.54
N THR A 46 16.75 28.23 27.64
CA THR A 46 17.45 28.26 28.94
C THR A 46 17.53 26.86 29.57
N ILE A 47 16.54 25.99 29.34
CA ILE A 47 16.59 24.58 29.75
C ILE A 47 17.64 23.80 28.93
N CYS A 48 17.75 24.03 27.62
CA CYS A 48 18.79 23.38 26.80
C CYS A 48 20.22 23.81 27.19
N LEU A 49 20.42 25.08 27.55
CA LEU A 49 21.75 25.60 27.95
C LEU A 49 22.21 25.06 29.32
N THR A 50 21.31 24.61 30.19
CA THR A 50 21.66 24.05 31.51
C THR A 50 22.00 22.55 31.48
N TRP A 51 21.60 21.82 30.43
CA TRP A 51 21.98 20.42 30.22
C TRP A 51 23.36 20.24 29.55
N TRP A 52 23.92 21.31 28.98
CA TRP A 52 25.22 21.30 28.31
C TRP A 52 26.43 21.52 29.25
N LEU A 53 26.19 21.80 30.52
CA LEU A 53 27.23 22.14 31.51
C LEU A 53 27.42 21.08 32.62
N LEU A 54 26.93 19.85 32.42
CA LEU A 54 27.22 18.72 33.32
C LEU A 54 28.51 18.00 32.89
N PRO A 55 29.51 17.84 33.78
CA PRO A 55 30.78 17.20 33.44
C PRO A 55 30.60 15.69 33.28
N LEU A 56 30.98 15.16 32.12
CA LEU A 56 31.07 13.72 31.85
C LEU A 56 32.20 13.11 32.70
N LYS A 57 31.86 12.13 33.54
CA LYS A 57 32.84 11.28 34.23
C LYS A 57 33.58 10.40 33.21
N PRO A 58 34.91 10.24 33.32
CA PRO A 58 35.65 9.37 32.41
C PRO A 58 35.44 7.91 32.78
N SER A 59 34.93 7.10 31.85
CA SER A 59 35.01 5.65 31.91
C SER A 59 36.38 5.19 31.40
N SER A 60 37.00 4.31 32.18
CA SER A 60 38.30 3.70 31.93
C SER A 60 38.31 2.87 30.64
N PHE A 61 39.24 3.21 29.74
CA PHE A 61 39.64 2.41 28.58
C PHE A 61 40.31 1.10 29.02
N LEU A 62 39.85 -0.03 28.46
CA LEU A 62 40.63 -1.26 28.34
C LEU A 62 40.81 -1.57 26.84
N PRO A 63 41.99 -2.04 26.40
CA PRO A 63 42.27 -2.28 24.99
C PRO A 63 41.64 -3.60 24.50
N PRO A 64 41.34 -3.74 23.19
CA PRO A 64 40.80 -4.99 22.65
C PRO A 64 41.93 -6.02 22.53
N SER A 65 41.74 -7.18 23.17
CA SER A 65 42.52 -8.38 22.91
C SER A 65 41.96 -9.11 21.70
N SER A 66 42.86 -9.44 20.78
CA SER A 66 42.61 -10.25 19.58
C SER A 66 42.33 -11.70 19.95
N LEU A 67 41.10 -12.18 19.79
CA LEU A 67 40.79 -13.61 19.76
C LEU A 67 39.75 -13.93 18.66
N SER A 68 40.23 -14.79 17.76
CA SER A 68 39.60 -15.57 16.69
C SER A 68 38.08 -15.79 16.78
N SER A 69 37.42 -15.48 15.67
CA SER A 69 35.99 -15.57 15.36
C SER A 69 35.43 -17.00 15.17
N LYS A 70 35.83 -17.97 16.00
CA LYS A 70 35.33 -19.37 15.89
C LYS A 70 34.83 -20.04 17.16
N GLU A 71 34.85 -19.38 18.33
CA GLU A 71 34.51 -20.06 19.60
C GLU A 71 33.20 -19.61 20.27
N ASN A 72 32.52 -18.56 19.79
CA ASN A 72 31.25 -18.10 20.37
C ASN A 72 29.98 -18.76 19.78
N MET A 73 30.12 -19.77 18.93
CA MET A 73 28.99 -20.43 18.26
C MET A 73 28.60 -21.79 18.87
N ALA A 74 29.29 -22.25 19.91
CA ALA A 74 29.14 -23.61 20.45
C ALA A 74 28.59 -23.71 21.88
N GLN A 75 28.14 -22.62 22.51
CA GLN A 75 27.73 -22.65 23.94
C GLN A 75 26.33 -22.11 24.26
N LYS A 76 25.43 -22.07 23.28
CA LYS A 76 24.01 -21.75 23.50
C LYS A 76 23.05 -22.76 22.89
N ILE A 77 23.40 -24.05 22.96
CA ILE A 77 22.49 -25.16 22.67
C ILE A 77 22.65 -26.16 23.80
N GLU A 78 21.97 -25.92 24.91
CA GLU A 78 21.54 -26.92 25.89
C GLU A 78 20.75 -26.20 26.97
N MET A 79 19.41 -26.20 26.83
CA MET A 79 18.40 -26.24 27.89
C MET A 79 17.06 -25.78 27.31
N GLY A 80 16.15 -26.73 27.10
CA GLY A 80 14.78 -26.49 26.68
C GLY A 80 14.33 -27.45 25.58
N ASN A 81 14.08 -28.71 25.96
CA ASN A 81 13.52 -29.73 25.10
C ASN A 81 12.01 -29.74 25.36
N ASP A 82 11.21 -29.20 24.44
CA ASP A 82 9.79 -29.51 24.24
C ASP A 82 9.41 -29.25 22.77
N ALA A 83 8.59 -30.14 22.24
CA ALA A 83 8.46 -30.49 20.83
C ALA A 83 7.82 -29.43 19.90
N ALA A 84 8.53 -29.10 18.82
CA ALA A 84 8.10 -29.33 17.44
C ALA A 84 9.33 -29.11 16.54
N ALA A 85 9.79 -30.15 15.85
CA ALA A 85 10.86 -30.00 14.87
C ALA A 85 10.32 -29.16 13.71
N SER A 86 10.50 -27.84 13.75
CA SER A 86 10.30 -26.99 12.59
C SER A 86 11.34 -27.40 11.55
N GLN A 87 10.85 -27.94 10.43
CA GLN A 87 11.66 -28.12 9.23
C GLN A 87 12.38 -26.79 8.93
N PRO A 88 13.63 -26.81 8.44
CA PRO A 88 14.27 -25.59 8.00
C PRO A 88 13.38 -24.91 6.95
N PRO A 89 13.28 -23.56 6.96
CA PRO A 89 12.43 -22.84 6.01
C PRO A 89 12.79 -23.24 4.58
N ARG A 90 11.78 -23.58 3.79
CA ARG A 90 11.93 -23.91 2.37
C ARG A 90 12.60 -22.74 1.65
N PRO A 91 13.51 -22.97 0.69
CA PRO A 91 14.06 -21.88 -0.13
C PRO A 91 12.93 -21.09 -0.80
N LEU A 92 13.18 -19.81 -1.02
CA LEU A 92 12.22 -18.92 -1.68
C LEU A 92 11.94 -19.45 -3.09
N ARG A 93 10.66 -19.56 -3.40
CA ARG A 93 10.19 -19.99 -4.71
C ARG A 93 10.26 -18.85 -5.72
N VAL A 94 10.61 -19.20 -6.95
CA VAL A 94 10.50 -18.34 -8.13
C VAL A 94 9.19 -18.67 -8.84
N PHE A 95 8.36 -17.66 -9.05
CA PHE A 95 7.12 -17.76 -9.84
C PHE A 95 7.37 -17.25 -11.25
N THR A 96 6.47 -17.59 -12.17
CA THR A 96 6.34 -16.85 -13.42
C THR A 96 5.58 -15.55 -13.18
N MET A 97 6.12 -14.43 -13.65
CA MET A 97 5.47 -13.12 -13.56
C MET A 97 4.14 -13.12 -14.33
N LEU A 98 3.03 -12.86 -13.64
CA LEU A 98 1.71 -12.75 -14.27
C LEU A 98 1.53 -11.39 -14.95
N GLU A 99 0.80 -11.40 -16.06
CA GLU A 99 0.34 -10.18 -16.72
C GLU A 99 -0.91 -9.64 -16.03
N ASN A 100 -1.02 -8.31 -15.87
CA ASN A 100 -2.22 -7.66 -15.33
C ASN A 100 -3.31 -7.57 -16.40
N ASN A 101 -3.93 -8.72 -16.64
CA ASN A 101 -4.87 -8.97 -17.73
C ASN A 101 -6.12 -9.68 -17.15
N PRO A 102 -7.35 -9.25 -17.48
CA PRO A 102 -8.57 -9.89 -17.00
C PRO A 102 -8.63 -11.39 -17.27
N ASP A 103 -8.19 -11.87 -18.44
CA ASP A 103 -8.26 -13.30 -18.78
C ASP A 103 -7.35 -14.14 -17.85
N VAL A 104 -6.15 -13.64 -17.58
CA VAL A 104 -5.19 -14.26 -16.64
C VAL A 104 -5.76 -14.27 -15.23
N MET A 105 -6.23 -13.12 -14.74
CA MET A 105 -6.68 -12.94 -13.36
C MET A 105 -8.01 -13.65 -13.09
N ASN A 106 -8.93 -13.66 -14.06
CA ASN A 106 -10.17 -14.42 -13.97
C ASN A 106 -9.89 -15.92 -13.96
N ALA A 107 -9.04 -16.43 -14.86
CA ALA A 107 -8.68 -17.84 -14.88
C ALA A 107 -8.02 -18.28 -13.56
N LEU A 108 -7.15 -17.44 -12.98
CA LEU A 108 -6.54 -17.71 -11.68
C LEU A 108 -7.57 -17.70 -10.55
N ALA A 109 -8.45 -16.70 -10.52
CA ALA A 109 -9.52 -16.61 -9.53
C ALA A 109 -10.44 -17.85 -9.56
N ARG A 110 -10.81 -18.34 -10.77
CA ARG A 110 -11.59 -19.58 -10.92
C ARG A 110 -10.85 -20.78 -10.34
N ARG A 111 -9.56 -20.94 -10.68
CA ARG A 111 -8.72 -22.07 -10.22
C ARG A 111 -8.55 -22.10 -8.70
N LEU A 112 -8.47 -20.93 -8.09
CA LEU A 112 -8.32 -20.79 -6.64
C LEU A 112 -9.64 -20.95 -5.87
N GLY A 113 -10.78 -20.85 -6.56
CA GLY A 113 -12.11 -21.02 -5.98
C GLY A 113 -12.74 -19.72 -5.49
N VAL A 114 -12.54 -18.61 -6.19
CA VAL A 114 -13.42 -17.44 -6.10
C VAL A 114 -14.78 -17.80 -6.74
N SER A 115 -15.89 -17.13 -6.45
CA SER A 115 -17.22 -17.36 -7.08
C SER A 115 -17.29 -16.81 -8.51
N GLU A 116 -18.00 -17.48 -9.43
CA GLU A 116 -18.20 -16.98 -10.81
C GLU A 116 -19.02 -15.69 -10.86
N GLU A 117 -19.61 -15.27 -9.74
CA GLU A 117 -20.27 -13.97 -9.57
C GLU A 117 -19.29 -12.79 -9.51
N LEU A 118 -17.98 -13.03 -9.55
CA LEU A 118 -16.94 -12.01 -9.58
C LEU A 118 -16.04 -12.17 -10.81
N ALA A 119 -15.73 -11.03 -11.43
CA ALA A 119 -14.80 -10.95 -12.54
C ALA A 119 -13.96 -9.67 -12.48
N PHE A 120 -12.75 -9.76 -13.01
CA PHE A 120 -11.90 -8.65 -13.37
C PHE A 120 -12.29 -8.11 -14.75
N TYR A 121 -12.25 -6.79 -14.90
CA TYR A 121 -12.54 -6.04 -16.12
C TYR A 121 -11.41 -5.06 -16.43
N ASP A 122 -11.14 -4.80 -17.71
CA ASP A 122 -10.23 -3.73 -18.10
C ASP A 122 -10.75 -2.34 -17.69
N VAL A 123 -9.83 -1.49 -17.26
CA VAL A 123 -10.10 -0.08 -16.97
C VAL A 123 -9.48 0.80 -18.05
N TYR A 124 -10.32 1.25 -18.99
CA TYR A 124 -9.87 2.07 -20.12
C TYR A 124 -9.59 3.54 -19.74
N SER A 125 -10.23 4.04 -18.69
CA SER A 125 -10.02 5.40 -18.22
C SER A 125 -10.23 5.51 -16.72
N LEU A 126 -9.45 6.40 -16.10
CA LEU A 126 -9.65 6.83 -14.73
C LEU A 126 -10.37 8.18 -14.64
N TYR A 127 -10.77 8.80 -15.76
CA TYR A 127 -11.29 10.18 -15.79
C TYR A 127 -12.53 10.35 -16.69
N ASP A 128 -12.74 9.45 -17.64
CA ASP A 128 -13.83 9.50 -18.60
C ASP A 128 -15.00 8.63 -18.14
N GLU A 129 -16.15 9.26 -17.85
CA GLU A 129 -17.31 8.59 -17.27
C GLU A 129 -17.88 7.49 -18.18
N GLU A 130 -17.90 7.69 -19.50
CA GLU A 130 -18.44 6.71 -20.44
C GLU A 130 -17.55 5.46 -20.49
N MET A 131 -16.24 5.64 -20.47
CA MET A 131 -15.27 4.53 -20.42
C MET A 131 -15.28 3.83 -19.06
N MET A 132 -15.45 4.57 -17.97
CA MET A 132 -15.56 4.00 -16.63
C MET A 132 -16.85 3.18 -16.46
N ALA A 133 -17.94 3.57 -17.13
CA ALA A 133 -19.22 2.85 -17.09
C ALA A 133 -19.19 1.47 -17.77
N LEU A 134 -18.10 1.11 -18.46
CA LEU A 134 -17.88 -0.23 -19.01
C LEU A 134 -17.63 -1.28 -17.91
N VAL A 135 -17.24 -0.86 -16.72
CA VAL A 135 -17.03 -1.74 -15.56
C VAL A 135 -18.30 -1.79 -14.71
N PRO A 136 -18.85 -2.99 -14.38
CA PRO A 136 -20.00 -3.11 -13.50
C PRO A 136 -19.76 -2.50 -12.12
N ARG A 137 -20.86 -2.03 -11.49
CA ARG A 137 -20.85 -1.42 -10.16
C ARG A 137 -21.56 -2.35 -9.15
N PRO A 138 -21.13 -2.40 -7.88
CA PRO A 138 -19.98 -1.68 -7.32
C PRO A 138 -18.63 -2.33 -7.69
N VAL A 139 -17.58 -1.51 -7.77
CA VAL A 139 -16.19 -1.99 -7.91
C VAL A 139 -15.57 -2.21 -6.55
N TYR A 140 -15.19 -3.46 -6.27
CA TYR A 140 -14.67 -3.86 -4.97
C TYR A 140 -13.17 -3.58 -4.79
N ALA A 141 -12.41 -3.72 -5.88
CA ALA A 141 -10.97 -3.52 -5.88
C ALA A 141 -10.44 -3.06 -7.25
N LEU A 142 -9.34 -2.33 -7.24
CA LEU A 142 -8.48 -2.12 -8.41
C LEU A 142 -7.19 -2.89 -8.24
N LEU A 143 -6.75 -3.58 -9.29
CA LEU A 143 -5.41 -4.15 -9.37
C LEU A 143 -4.62 -3.39 -10.44
N VAL A 144 -3.54 -2.74 -10.01
CA VAL A 144 -2.77 -1.83 -10.85
C VAL A 144 -1.34 -2.34 -10.96
N THR A 145 -0.77 -2.31 -12.16
CA THR A 145 0.68 -2.44 -12.36
C THR A 145 1.31 -1.10 -12.69
N ILE A 146 2.32 -0.70 -11.91
CA ILE A 146 2.99 0.59 -12.03
C ILE A 146 4.51 0.35 -12.09
N PRO A 147 5.22 0.94 -13.06
CA PRO A 147 6.68 0.87 -13.09
C PRO A 147 7.29 1.74 -11.99
N MET A 148 8.31 1.20 -11.32
CA MET A 148 9.03 1.91 -10.27
C MET A 148 9.88 3.05 -10.84
N ASN A 149 9.26 4.23 -11.00
CA ASN A 149 9.94 5.45 -11.40
C ASN A 149 10.56 6.20 -10.20
N PRO A 150 11.48 7.16 -10.42
CA PRO A 150 12.13 7.89 -9.33
C PRO A 150 11.17 8.66 -8.41
N ALA A 151 10.13 9.29 -8.97
CA ALA A 151 9.17 10.10 -8.22
C ALA A 151 8.36 9.24 -7.25
N TRP A 152 7.78 8.15 -7.77
CA TRP A 152 7.03 7.21 -6.95
C TRP A 152 7.94 6.52 -5.94
N ARG A 153 9.16 6.10 -6.31
CA ARG A 153 10.13 5.51 -5.37
C ARG A 153 10.42 6.45 -4.19
N GLN A 154 10.63 7.74 -4.45
CA GLN A 154 10.91 8.72 -3.41
C GLN A 154 9.70 8.92 -2.49
N ASP A 155 8.50 9.08 -3.06
CA ASP A 155 7.26 9.18 -2.30
C ASP A 155 7.06 7.96 -1.39
N ARG A 156 7.16 6.77 -1.97
CA ARG A 156 7.02 5.48 -1.30
C ARG A 156 8.01 5.30 -0.14
N ASN A 157 9.29 5.65 -0.37
CA ASN A 157 10.32 5.58 0.67
C ASN A 157 10.09 6.60 1.80
N THR A 158 9.59 7.80 1.46
CA THR A 158 9.28 8.85 2.43
C THR A 158 8.11 8.43 3.31
N GLU A 159 7.06 7.86 2.69
CA GLU A 159 5.91 7.31 3.40
C GLU A 159 6.35 6.17 4.32
N ASP A 160 7.14 5.20 3.82
CA ASP A 160 7.57 4.05 4.62
C ASP A 160 8.57 4.42 5.73
N ALA A 161 9.29 5.54 5.62
CA ALA A 161 10.32 5.93 6.61
C ALA A 161 9.76 6.09 8.04
N GLY A 162 8.50 6.53 8.16
CA GLY A 162 7.82 6.71 9.44
C GLY A 162 7.15 5.45 10.00
N HIS A 163 7.11 4.36 9.24
CA HIS A 163 6.35 3.17 9.60
C HIS A 163 7.25 2.05 10.13
N GLU A 164 6.75 1.35 11.15
CA GLU A 164 7.27 0.06 11.59
C GLU A 164 6.74 -1.05 10.67
N TRP A 165 7.43 -2.20 10.68
CA TRP A 165 6.92 -3.40 10.03
C TRP A 165 5.58 -3.81 10.64
N TYR A 166 4.62 -4.16 9.78
CA TYR A 166 3.27 -4.55 10.15
C TYR A 166 3.27 -5.77 11.08
N ARG A 167 2.46 -5.67 12.14
CA ARG A 167 2.32 -6.71 13.19
C ARG A 167 0.87 -7.16 13.39
N GLY A 168 -0.06 -6.67 12.58
CA GLY A 168 -1.46 -7.04 12.68
C GLY A 168 -1.69 -8.50 12.31
N SER A 169 -2.65 -9.13 12.97
CA SER A 169 -3.01 -10.53 12.77
C SER A 169 -4.39 -10.82 13.34
N GLY A 170 -5.01 -11.90 12.89
CA GLY A 170 -6.31 -12.34 13.38
C GLY A 170 -7.49 -11.75 12.59
N PRO A 171 -8.71 -12.22 12.92
CA PRO A 171 -9.92 -11.89 12.18
C PRO A 171 -10.42 -10.48 12.45
N ASP A 172 -9.77 -9.69 13.33
CA ASP A 172 -10.14 -8.31 13.67
C ASP A 172 -9.40 -7.25 12.82
N GLU A 173 -8.43 -7.66 12.01
CA GLU A 173 -7.75 -6.77 11.07
C GLU A 173 -8.68 -6.29 9.94
N PRO A 174 -8.64 -5.00 9.55
CA PRO A 174 -9.51 -4.45 8.50
C PRO A 174 -9.25 -5.07 7.12
N VAL A 175 -8.02 -5.55 6.90
CA VAL A 175 -7.57 -6.22 5.68
C VAL A 175 -6.59 -7.36 5.98
N LEU A 176 -6.65 -8.42 5.19
CA LEU A 176 -5.61 -9.45 5.07
C LEU A 176 -4.53 -8.95 4.11
N TRP A 177 -3.37 -8.60 4.66
CA TRP A 177 -2.17 -8.23 3.88
C TRP A 177 -1.12 -9.34 3.91
N LEU A 178 -0.45 -9.50 2.76
CA LEU A 178 0.56 -10.53 2.48
C LEU A 178 1.84 -9.84 2.01
N GLN A 179 2.94 -10.07 2.74
CA GLN A 179 4.26 -9.61 2.31
C GLN A 179 4.76 -10.48 1.16
N GLN A 180 5.37 -9.85 0.17
CA GLN A 180 6.06 -10.55 -0.90
C GLN A 180 7.47 -10.93 -0.47
N THR A 181 7.70 -12.22 -0.30
CA THR A 181 9.04 -12.81 -0.13
C THR A 181 9.43 -13.71 -1.32
N VAL A 182 8.45 -14.16 -2.10
CA VAL A 182 8.66 -14.97 -3.31
C VAL A 182 9.04 -14.10 -4.52
N ILE A 183 9.90 -14.63 -5.37
CA ILE A 183 10.36 -13.93 -6.58
C ILE A 183 9.24 -13.98 -7.62
N HIS A 184 8.96 -12.85 -8.27
CA HIS A 184 7.92 -12.67 -9.30
C HIS A 184 6.47 -12.98 -8.90
N GLY A 185 6.18 -13.31 -7.64
CA GLY A 185 4.82 -13.64 -7.17
C GLY A 185 3.90 -12.44 -6.92
N CYS A 186 4.27 -11.22 -7.32
CA CYS A 186 3.47 -10.01 -7.07
C CYS A 186 2.08 -10.04 -7.74
N GLY A 187 1.94 -10.68 -8.91
CA GLY A 187 0.65 -10.84 -9.58
C GLY A 187 -0.33 -11.72 -8.78
N LEU A 188 0.13 -12.88 -8.31
CA LEU A 188 -0.66 -13.75 -7.42
C LEU A 188 -1.02 -13.02 -6.12
N ILE A 189 -0.04 -12.37 -5.48
CA ILE A 189 -0.26 -11.63 -4.23
C ILE A 189 -1.28 -10.50 -4.44
N GLY A 190 -1.17 -9.77 -5.54
CA GLY A 190 -2.12 -8.72 -5.93
C GLY A 190 -3.54 -9.25 -6.09
N LEU A 191 -3.71 -10.38 -6.78
CA LEU A 191 -5.01 -11.05 -6.88
C LEU A 191 -5.54 -11.44 -5.49
N LEU A 192 -4.73 -12.08 -4.65
CA LEU A 192 -5.11 -12.48 -3.30
C LEU A 192 -5.54 -11.27 -2.45
N HIS A 193 -4.82 -10.16 -2.56
CA HIS A 193 -5.20 -8.89 -1.90
C HIS A 193 -6.56 -8.39 -2.37
N CYS A 194 -6.90 -8.49 -3.66
CA CYS A 194 -8.21 -8.09 -4.17
C CYS A 194 -9.35 -9.01 -3.70
N VAL A 195 -9.17 -10.32 -3.74
CA VAL A 195 -10.28 -11.28 -3.52
C VAL A 195 -10.47 -11.71 -2.07
N ALA A 196 -9.45 -11.58 -1.22
CA ALA A 196 -9.51 -11.97 0.19
C ALA A 196 -9.88 -10.82 1.14
N ASN A 197 -10.31 -9.67 0.60
CA ASN A 197 -10.62 -8.47 1.37
C ASN A 197 -11.98 -7.91 1.00
N GLY A 198 -12.67 -7.30 1.97
CA GLY A 198 -13.98 -6.69 1.77
C GLY A 198 -15.05 -7.69 1.34
N VAL A 199 -16.02 -7.21 0.55
CA VAL A 199 -17.13 -8.02 0.02
C VAL A 199 -16.68 -9.23 -0.81
N PRO A 200 -15.61 -9.17 -1.65
CA PRO A 200 -15.10 -10.33 -2.36
C PRO A 200 -14.74 -11.55 -1.49
N ALA A 201 -14.29 -11.32 -0.25
CA ALA A 201 -13.93 -12.41 0.66
C ALA A 201 -15.13 -13.31 1.00
N GLU A 202 -16.33 -12.76 0.99
CA GLU A 202 -17.59 -13.49 1.23
C GLU A 202 -18.01 -14.36 0.04
N MET A 203 -17.37 -14.16 -1.12
CA MET A 203 -17.64 -14.89 -2.37
C MET A 203 -16.53 -15.89 -2.70
N ILE A 204 -15.71 -16.27 -1.71
CA ILE A 204 -14.78 -17.39 -1.84
C ILE A 204 -15.57 -18.69 -1.61
N VAL A 205 -15.44 -19.65 -2.53
CA VAL A 205 -16.13 -20.93 -2.48
C VAL A 205 -15.63 -21.74 -1.28
N PRO A 206 -16.51 -22.16 -0.34
CA PRO A 206 -16.09 -22.94 0.82
C PRO A 206 -15.39 -24.26 0.43
N GLY A 207 -14.31 -24.59 1.14
CA GLY A 207 -13.50 -25.78 0.86
C GLY A 207 -12.61 -25.68 -0.39
N SER A 208 -12.50 -24.49 -1.00
CA SER A 208 -11.55 -24.23 -2.07
C SER A 208 -10.12 -24.03 -1.55
N VAL A 209 -9.15 -24.04 -2.48
CA VAL A 209 -7.74 -23.72 -2.18
C VAL A 209 -7.62 -22.36 -1.53
N LEU A 210 -8.35 -21.36 -2.02
CA LEU A 210 -8.31 -20.01 -1.48
C LEU A 210 -8.95 -19.93 -0.09
N ALA A 211 -10.09 -20.59 0.13
CA ALA A 211 -10.73 -20.64 1.46
C ALA A 211 -9.76 -21.21 2.50
N ASP A 212 -9.17 -22.38 2.20
CA ASP A 212 -8.19 -23.03 3.08
C ASP A 212 -6.96 -22.15 3.36
N PHE A 213 -6.49 -21.41 2.34
CA PHE A 213 -5.36 -20.49 2.50
C PHE A 213 -5.73 -19.30 3.38
N VAL A 214 -6.87 -18.65 3.14
CA VAL A 214 -7.33 -17.49 3.92
C VAL A 214 -7.55 -17.86 5.38
N ASP A 215 -8.16 -19.01 5.66
CA ASP A 215 -8.38 -19.52 7.02
C ASP A 215 -7.06 -19.73 7.77
N LYS A 216 -6.04 -20.28 7.10
CA LYS A 216 -4.71 -20.48 7.68
C LYS A 216 -3.93 -19.18 7.81
N ALA A 217 -4.05 -18.26 6.86
CA ALA A 217 -3.30 -17.01 6.84
C ALA A 217 -3.83 -15.98 7.86
N THR A 218 -5.14 -15.96 8.10
CA THR A 218 -5.82 -14.99 8.97
C THR A 218 -5.16 -14.88 10.37
N PRO A 219 -4.97 -15.96 11.13
CA PRO A 219 -4.39 -15.88 12.49
C PRO A 219 -2.88 -15.60 12.51
N LEU A 220 -2.19 -15.66 11.37
CA LEU A 220 -0.74 -15.54 11.31
C LEU A 220 -0.28 -14.07 11.25
N GLY A 221 0.94 -13.83 11.74
CA GLY A 221 1.65 -12.57 11.50
C GLY A 221 2.27 -12.51 10.10
N MET A 222 2.75 -11.32 9.72
CA MET A 222 3.32 -11.04 8.39
C MET A 222 4.31 -12.10 7.87
N ALA A 223 5.34 -12.42 8.66
CA ALA A 223 6.40 -13.34 8.24
C ALA A 223 5.86 -14.76 8.02
N ASP A 224 5.00 -15.25 8.92
CA ASP A 224 4.42 -16.58 8.83
C ASP A 224 3.40 -16.68 7.69
N ARG A 225 2.66 -15.60 7.38
CA ARG A 225 1.81 -15.54 6.16
C ARG A 225 2.64 -15.64 4.88
N ALA A 226 3.79 -14.97 4.83
CA ALA A 226 4.68 -15.03 3.67
C ALA A 226 5.29 -16.43 3.51
N GLN A 227 5.67 -17.07 4.62
CA GLN A 227 6.14 -18.46 4.61
C GLN A 227 5.03 -19.43 4.16
N LEU A 228 3.80 -19.26 4.66
CA LEU A 228 2.64 -20.06 4.24
C LEU A 228 2.42 -19.95 2.72
N LEU A 229 2.51 -18.75 2.14
CA LEU A 229 2.39 -18.56 0.70
C LEU A 229 3.49 -19.31 -0.07
N ASN A 230 4.75 -19.22 0.38
CA ASN A 230 5.88 -19.94 -0.23
C ASN A 230 5.71 -21.47 -0.16
N ASP A 231 5.09 -21.96 0.90
CA ASP A 231 4.93 -23.38 1.18
C ASP A 231 3.68 -23.99 0.54
N THR A 232 2.76 -23.17 0.03
CA THR A 232 1.50 -23.65 -0.56
C THR A 232 1.69 -23.97 -2.05
N ASP A 233 2.00 -25.24 -2.34
CA ASP A 233 2.23 -25.73 -3.70
C ASP A 233 1.03 -25.47 -4.64
N THR A 234 -0.20 -25.59 -4.13
CA THR A 234 -1.42 -25.38 -4.92
C THR A 234 -1.61 -23.94 -5.40
N LEU A 235 -1.14 -22.94 -4.63
CA LEU A 235 -1.16 -21.53 -5.07
C LEU A 235 -0.16 -21.30 -6.20
N HIS A 236 1.03 -21.88 -6.05
CA HIS A 236 2.05 -21.84 -7.10
C HIS A 236 1.57 -22.50 -8.38
N ASP A 237 1.08 -23.73 -8.30
CA ASP A 237 0.66 -24.49 -9.48
C ASP A 237 -0.52 -23.81 -10.19
N ALA A 238 -1.43 -23.18 -9.45
CA ALA A 238 -2.50 -22.38 -10.02
C ALA A 238 -1.98 -21.12 -10.76
N SER A 239 -0.97 -20.44 -10.20
CA SER A 239 -0.31 -19.28 -10.81
C SER A 239 0.41 -19.68 -12.10
N GLU A 240 1.23 -20.74 -12.06
CA GLU A 240 1.97 -21.21 -13.22
C GLU A 240 1.03 -21.64 -14.36
N ALA A 241 -0.10 -22.26 -14.02
CA ALA A 241 -1.08 -22.73 -15.00
C ALA A 241 -1.77 -21.62 -15.82
N VAL A 242 -1.68 -20.35 -15.40
CA VAL A 242 -2.27 -19.20 -16.11
C VAL A 242 -1.22 -18.23 -16.66
N SER A 243 0.05 -18.45 -16.34
CA SER A 243 1.15 -17.51 -16.63
C SER A 243 1.33 -17.21 -18.13
N ALA A 244 0.96 -18.16 -18.99
CA ALA A 244 1.07 -18.04 -20.45
C ALA A 244 -0.27 -17.66 -21.14
N LEU A 245 -1.30 -17.25 -20.39
CA LEU A 245 -2.58 -16.81 -20.96
C LEU A 245 -2.58 -15.34 -21.40
N GLY A 246 -1.63 -14.53 -20.93
CA GLY A 246 -1.52 -13.12 -21.30
C GLY A 246 -1.08 -12.91 -22.76
N ASP A 247 -1.15 -11.67 -23.22
CA ASP A 247 -0.81 -11.30 -24.60
C ASP A 247 0.69 -11.10 -24.81
N SER A 248 1.43 -10.88 -23.72
CA SER A 248 2.88 -10.66 -23.74
C SER A 248 3.67 -11.95 -23.57
N ARG A 249 4.97 -11.91 -23.92
CA ARG A 249 5.84 -13.04 -23.59
C ARG A 249 6.06 -13.12 -22.08
N VAL A 250 6.18 -14.34 -21.61
CA VAL A 250 6.69 -14.62 -20.27
C VAL A 250 8.15 -14.15 -20.13
N LEU A 251 8.46 -13.49 -19.01
CA LEU A 251 9.83 -13.13 -18.62
C LEU A 251 10.60 -14.39 -18.20
N GLY A 252 11.89 -14.46 -18.54
CA GLY A 252 12.76 -15.50 -17.99
C GLY A 252 12.96 -15.36 -16.48
N GLU A 253 13.34 -16.44 -15.80
CA GLU A 253 13.52 -16.45 -14.33
C GLU A 253 14.49 -15.37 -13.82
N GLU A 254 15.54 -15.07 -14.59
CA GLU A 254 16.57 -14.07 -14.27
C GLU A 254 16.21 -12.65 -14.76
N GLU A 255 15.10 -12.47 -15.46
CA GLU A 255 14.66 -11.17 -15.96
C GLU A 255 13.84 -10.43 -14.90
N ASP A 256 14.21 -9.18 -14.62
CA ASP A 256 13.46 -8.31 -13.73
C ASP A 256 12.37 -7.54 -14.47
N SER A 257 11.17 -7.49 -13.89
CA SER A 257 10.13 -6.54 -14.30
C SER A 257 10.28 -5.22 -13.53
N PRO A 258 10.23 -4.06 -14.21
CA PRO A 258 10.18 -2.78 -13.50
C PRO A 258 8.81 -2.52 -12.87
N HIS A 259 7.79 -3.32 -13.19
CA HIS A 259 6.41 -3.13 -12.75
C HIS A 259 6.10 -3.81 -11.42
N HIS A 260 5.35 -3.12 -10.59
CA HIS A 260 4.86 -3.61 -9.30
C HIS A 260 3.33 -3.66 -9.32
N PHE A 261 2.78 -4.73 -8.77
CA PHE A 261 1.35 -4.86 -8.51
C PHE A 261 0.98 -4.14 -7.21
N VAL A 262 -0.09 -3.37 -7.28
CA VAL A 262 -0.70 -2.64 -6.16
C VAL A 262 -2.19 -2.90 -6.20
N ALA A 263 -2.75 -3.43 -5.12
CA ALA A 263 -4.18 -3.60 -4.95
C ALA A 263 -4.76 -2.44 -4.13
N LEU A 264 -5.80 -1.78 -4.65
CA LEU A 264 -6.58 -0.77 -3.94
C LEU A 264 -7.94 -1.38 -3.62
N VAL A 265 -8.22 -1.62 -2.33
CA VAL A 265 -9.39 -2.39 -1.89
C VAL A 265 -10.23 -1.60 -0.90
N LYS A 266 -11.56 -1.73 -0.97
CA LYS A 266 -12.44 -1.26 0.12
C LYS A 266 -12.40 -2.30 1.25
N GLY A 267 -11.78 -1.94 2.37
CA GLY A 267 -11.75 -2.74 3.58
C GLY A 267 -13.13 -2.85 4.21
N ARG A 268 -13.30 -3.83 5.10
CA ARG A 268 -14.56 -4.02 5.84
C ARG A 268 -14.87 -2.91 6.84
N ASP A 269 -13.88 -2.09 7.16
CA ASP A 269 -13.99 -0.87 7.94
C ASP A 269 -14.51 0.32 7.10
N GLY A 270 -14.77 0.11 5.81
CA GLY A 270 -15.23 1.15 4.89
C GLY A 270 -14.12 2.04 4.35
N ASN A 271 -12.86 1.79 4.73
CA ASN A 271 -11.73 2.57 4.25
C ASN A 271 -11.16 1.99 2.95
N LEU A 272 -10.52 2.87 2.16
CA LEU A 272 -9.68 2.44 1.05
C LEU A 272 -8.31 2.02 1.59
N TRP A 273 -7.85 0.85 1.19
CA TRP A 273 -6.55 0.31 1.56
C TRP A 273 -5.69 0.08 0.32
N GLU A 274 -4.43 0.51 0.39
CA GLU A 274 -3.39 0.18 -0.59
C GLU A 274 -2.56 -0.99 -0.07
N LEU A 275 -2.54 -2.07 -0.84
CA LEU A 275 -1.90 -3.33 -0.53
C LEU A 275 -0.83 -3.63 -1.58
N GLU A 276 0.42 -3.46 -1.20
CA GLU A 276 1.61 -3.78 -2.01
C GLU A 276 2.54 -4.67 -1.18
N GLY A 277 2.88 -5.85 -1.70
CA GLY A 277 3.64 -6.86 -0.93
C GLY A 277 5.08 -6.47 -0.60
N ALA A 278 5.65 -5.49 -1.31
CA ALA A 278 7.01 -5.00 -1.11
C ALA A 278 7.13 -3.86 -0.07
N ARG A 279 6.02 -3.46 0.55
CA ARG A 279 5.95 -2.40 1.57
C ARG A 279 6.14 -2.95 2.97
N LYS A 280 6.23 -2.04 3.95
CA LYS A 280 6.27 -2.39 5.38
C LYS A 280 4.94 -2.92 5.93
N GLY A 281 3.83 -2.70 5.22
CA GLY A 281 2.49 -3.07 5.65
C GLY A 281 1.40 -2.52 4.72
N PRO A 282 0.12 -2.82 5.01
CA PRO A 282 -1.02 -2.21 4.34
C PRO A 282 -1.14 -0.72 4.71
N LEU A 283 -1.63 0.10 3.78
CA LEU A 283 -1.75 1.54 3.98
C LEU A 283 -3.21 1.97 3.93
N ASN A 284 -3.69 2.57 5.01
CA ASN A 284 -5.03 3.14 5.06
C ASN A 284 -5.02 4.49 4.34
N ARG A 285 -5.69 4.56 3.19
CA ARG A 285 -5.78 5.78 2.37
C ARG A 285 -6.91 6.71 2.82
N GLY A 286 -7.81 6.23 3.68
CA GLY A 286 -8.89 7.02 4.28
C GLY A 286 -10.27 6.40 4.08
N SER A 287 -11.26 6.96 4.75
CA SER A 287 -12.65 6.48 4.68
C SER A 287 -13.30 6.76 3.34
N LEU A 288 -14.12 5.82 2.89
CA LEU A 288 -15.07 6.00 1.80
C LEU A 288 -16.48 6.14 2.37
N GLY A 289 -17.36 6.82 1.63
CA GLY A 289 -18.80 6.87 1.90
C GLY A 289 -19.47 5.50 1.78
N GLU A 290 -20.68 5.40 2.31
CA GLU A 290 -21.48 4.17 2.24
C GLU A 290 -21.73 3.75 0.79
N ASP A 291 -22.09 4.70 -0.07
CA ASP A 291 -22.34 4.51 -1.51
C ASP A 291 -21.08 4.59 -2.40
N GLU A 292 -19.91 4.81 -1.80
CA GLU A 292 -18.65 4.90 -2.54
C GLU A 292 -17.96 3.55 -2.68
N ASP A 293 -17.31 3.32 -3.82
CA ASP A 293 -16.57 2.10 -4.11
C ASP A 293 -15.17 2.43 -4.65
N ALA A 294 -14.39 1.42 -5.08
CA ALA A 294 -13.01 1.62 -5.51
C ALA A 294 -12.85 2.49 -6.77
N PHE A 295 -13.94 2.75 -7.52
CA PHE A 295 -13.96 3.65 -8.67
C PHE A 295 -14.60 5.01 -8.39
N SER A 296 -15.14 5.25 -7.19
CA SER A 296 -15.67 6.57 -6.83
C SER A 296 -14.57 7.63 -6.91
N GLU A 297 -14.95 8.88 -7.21
CA GLU A 297 -14.00 9.99 -7.38
C GLU A 297 -13.01 10.08 -6.22
N ARG A 298 -13.53 10.04 -4.98
CA ARG A 298 -12.74 10.03 -3.76
C ARG A 298 -11.75 8.85 -3.69
N ALA A 299 -12.18 7.64 -4.03
CA ALA A 299 -11.31 6.47 -3.99
C ALA A 299 -10.18 6.58 -5.02
N LEU A 300 -10.48 7.09 -6.22
CA LEU A 300 -9.49 7.33 -7.26
C LEU A 300 -8.48 8.41 -6.84
N GLU A 301 -8.93 9.50 -6.22
CA GLU A 301 -8.07 10.56 -5.68
C GLU A 301 -7.15 10.07 -4.56
N LEU A 302 -7.68 9.27 -3.62
CA LEU A 302 -6.92 8.71 -2.52
C LEU A 302 -5.95 7.60 -2.98
N GLY A 303 -6.29 6.91 -4.07
CA GLY A 303 -5.53 5.78 -4.63
C GLY A 303 -4.74 6.16 -5.89
N ILE A 304 -5.14 5.61 -7.05
CA ILE A 304 -4.30 5.63 -8.26
C ILE A 304 -4.09 7.03 -8.86
N ARG A 305 -5.07 7.95 -8.80
CA ARG A 305 -4.90 9.30 -9.36
C ARG A 305 -3.85 10.10 -8.58
N ARG A 306 -3.64 9.83 -7.28
CA ARG A 306 -2.52 10.40 -6.52
C ARG A 306 -1.17 10.06 -7.15
N LEU A 307 -0.98 8.80 -7.55
CA LEU A 307 0.28 8.33 -8.16
C LEU A 307 0.48 8.94 -9.55
N VAL A 308 -0.60 9.04 -10.34
CA VAL A 308 -0.59 9.74 -11.63
C VAL A 308 -0.18 11.20 -11.44
N GLU A 309 -0.71 11.88 -10.43
CA GLU A 309 -0.41 13.29 -10.15
C GLU A 309 1.04 13.50 -9.70
N ILE A 310 1.57 12.65 -8.83
CA ILE A 310 3.00 12.69 -8.42
C ILE A 310 3.92 12.58 -9.64
N GLN A 311 3.59 11.69 -10.58
CA GLN A 311 4.37 11.53 -11.80
C GLN A 311 4.25 12.74 -12.74
N ARG A 312 3.05 13.30 -12.88
CA ARG A 312 2.82 14.53 -13.67
C ARG A 312 3.61 15.71 -13.14
N GLN A 313 3.62 15.92 -11.84
CA GLN A 313 4.41 16.97 -11.18
C GLN A 313 5.93 16.78 -11.37
N SER A 314 6.36 15.54 -11.58
CA SER A 314 7.75 15.18 -11.85
C SER A 314 8.12 15.21 -13.34
N GLY A 315 7.19 15.61 -14.23
CA GLY A 315 7.46 15.91 -15.62
C GLY A 315 7.19 14.77 -16.62
N GLY A 316 6.15 13.96 -16.42
CA GLY A 316 5.71 12.99 -17.42
C GLY A 316 4.39 12.31 -17.09
N ASP A 317 3.94 11.43 -17.99
CA ASP A 317 2.80 10.56 -17.72
C ASP A 317 3.24 9.30 -16.96
N LEU A 318 2.31 8.71 -16.21
CA LEU A 318 2.51 7.42 -15.55
C LEU A 318 2.05 6.31 -16.50
N PRO A 319 2.95 5.46 -17.02
CA PRO A 319 2.50 4.23 -17.65
C PRO A 319 1.97 3.31 -16.55
N PHE A 320 0.74 2.81 -16.70
CA PHE A 320 0.16 1.81 -15.81
C PHE A 320 -0.82 0.93 -16.59
N SER A 321 -1.09 -0.27 -16.06
CA SER A 321 -2.27 -1.07 -16.41
C SER A 321 -3.15 -1.16 -15.16
N CYS A 322 -4.47 -1.17 -15.36
CA CYS A 322 -5.45 -1.22 -14.28
C CYS A 322 -6.61 -2.14 -14.68
N ILE A 323 -6.94 -3.07 -13.79
CA ILE A 323 -8.13 -3.91 -13.91
C ILE A 323 -8.99 -3.77 -12.65
N ALA A 324 -10.28 -4.00 -12.79
CA ALA A 324 -11.27 -3.76 -11.75
C ALA A 324 -11.99 -5.05 -11.38
N LEU A 325 -12.05 -5.39 -10.09
CA LEU A 325 -12.85 -6.50 -9.59
C LEU A 325 -14.27 -6.03 -9.30
N ALA A 326 -15.24 -6.58 -10.01
CA ALA A 326 -16.66 -6.28 -9.83
C ALA A 326 -17.52 -7.55 -9.97
N ARG A 327 -18.84 -7.38 -9.85
CA ARG A 327 -19.80 -8.45 -10.15
C ARG A 327 -19.72 -8.86 -11.63
N ALA A 328 -19.73 -10.17 -11.89
CA ALA A 328 -19.72 -10.78 -13.22
C ALA A 328 -21.04 -10.55 -13.99
#